data_AF-A0A935P1J8-F1
#
_entry.id   AF-A0A935P1J8-F1
#
_cell.length_a   1.000
_cell.length_b   1.000
_cell.length_c   1.000
_cell.angle_alpha   90.00
_cell.angle_beta   90.00
_cell.angle_gamma   90.00
#
_symmetry.space_group_name_H-M   'P 1'
#
loop_
_entity.id
_entity.type
_entity.pdbx_description
1 polymer ?
#
loop_
_entity_poly.entity_id
_entity_poly.type
_entity_poly.pdbx_seq_one_letter_code
_entity_poly.pdbx_strand_id
1 'polypeptide(L)'
;MVRTALYPQASQVERARISLEADAVSLTLASGQTRRHGLDGCAVLSVDATCRRRFVKMLILERAEANVSRFVVEDRLTVITPPDRGAIAPGVVRVSTAPHDAVVIETEDWEILAAWLTGGGRLAACSVAELARLACIASPQFAVVIGEVAAAIAIDAVWQREGPLRGGNTLEDSLWPLQEAARRSPQAAEALLSALSRASVAPRARRRTR
;
A
#
# COMPACT_ATOMS: atom_id res chain seq x y z
N MET A 1 8.66 -16.13 -51.26
CA MET A 1 9.25 -15.12 -50.35
C MET A 1 8.35 -14.97 -49.14
N VAL A 2 8.66 -15.65 -48.04
CA VAL A 2 7.90 -15.56 -46.78
C VAL A 2 8.44 -14.35 -46.01
N ARG A 3 7.61 -13.31 -45.86
CA ARG A 3 7.91 -12.20 -44.95
C ARG A 3 7.74 -12.70 -43.52
N THR A 4 8.85 -13.07 -42.89
CA THR A 4 8.91 -13.26 -41.43
C THR A 4 8.63 -11.90 -40.80
N ALA A 5 7.40 -11.68 -40.34
CA ALA A 5 7.08 -10.53 -39.52
C ALA A 5 7.92 -10.63 -38.24
N LEU A 6 8.88 -9.73 -38.10
CA LEU A 6 9.57 -9.50 -36.83
C LEU A 6 8.49 -9.07 -35.85
N TYR A 7 8.06 -9.99 -34.99
CA TYR A 7 7.20 -9.65 -33.87
C TYR A 7 7.94 -8.56 -33.08
N PRO A 8 7.30 -7.42 -32.76
CA PRO A 8 7.91 -6.44 -31.87
C PRO A 8 8.33 -7.18 -30.60
N GLN A 9 9.61 -7.05 -30.24
CA GLN A 9 10.14 -7.57 -28.97
C GLN A 9 9.15 -7.21 -27.88
N ALA A 10 8.70 -8.22 -27.12
CA ALA A 10 7.74 -8.04 -26.06
C ALA A 10 8.25 -6.96 -25.11
N SER A 11 7.72 -5.74 -25.20
CA SER A 11 8.03 -4.67 -24.26
C SER A 11 7.83 -5.23 -22.86
N GLN A 12 8.95 -5.42 -22.16
CA GLN A 12 9.02 -6.22 -20.96
C GLN A 12 8.48 -5.35 -19.83
N VAL A 13 7.22 -5.60 -19.42
CA VAL A 13 6.62 -4.86 -18.31
C VAL A 13 7.53 -5.04 -17.10
N GLU A 14 8.04 -3.93 -16.57
CA GLU A 14 9.11 -3.97 -15.58
C GLU A 14 8.52 -4.25 -14.20
N ARG A 15 9.10 -5.22 -13.49
CA ARG A 15 8.73 -5.51 -12.11
C ARG A 15 9.45 -4.55 -11.16
N ALA A 16 8.75 -4.14 -10.12
CA ALA A 16 9.28 -3.26 -9.09
C ALA A 16 8.93 -3.77 -7.69
N ARG A 17 9.77 -3.38 -6.73
CA ARG A 17 9.43 -3.38 -5.31
C ARG A 17 8.87 -2.03 -4.95
N ILE A 18 7.84 -2.03 -4.12
CA ILE A 18 7.23 -0.81 -3.61
C ILE A 18 7.79 -0.45 -2.23
N SER A 19 7.93 0.84 -1.99
CA SER A 19 8.17 1.42 -0.67
C SER A 19 7.23 2.61 -0.49
N LEU A 20 6.35 2.53 0.49
CA LEU A 20 5.36 3.54 0.81
C LEU A 20 5.88 4.54 1.86
N GLU A 21 5.69 5.82 1.60
CA GLU A 21 5.98 6.90 2.53
C GLU A 21 4.68 7.65 2.89
N ALA A 22 4.77 8.63 3.79
CA ALA A 22 3.59 9.37 4.25
C ALA A 22 2.90 10.14 3.11
N ASP A 23 3.66 10.63 2.14
CA ASP A 23 3.21 11.52 1.07
C ASP A 23 3.64 11.05 -0.33
N ALA A 24 4.24 9.87 -0.43
CA ALA A 24 4.81 9.39 -1.69
C ALA A 24 4.82 7.85 -1.77
N VAL A 25 4.82 7.35 -3.01
CA VAL A 25 5.11 5.96 -3.34
C VAL A 25 6.41 5.92 -4.12
N SER A 26 7.36 5.13 -3.64
CA SER A 26 8.63 4.86 -4.31
C SER A 26 8.59 3.45 -4.91
N LEU A 27 8.99 3.32 -6.17
CA LEU A 27 9.09 2.06 -6.90
C LEU A 27 10.55 1.84 -7.28
N THR A 28 11.15 0.77 -6.75
CA THR A 28 12.50 0.34 -7.14
C THR A 28 12.36 -0.75 -8.18
N LEU A 29 12.69 -0.41 -9.42
CA LEU A 29 12.60 -1.29 -10.58
C LEU A 29 13.69 -2.38 -10.53
N ALA A 30 13.50 -3.46 -11.29
CA ALA A 30 14.49 -4.52 -11.42
C ALA A 30 15.84 -4.03 -11.98
N SER A 31 15.83 -2.96 -12.77
CA SER A 31 17.03 -2.25 -13.24
C SER A 31 17.82 -1.54 -12.12
N GLY A 32 17.26 -1.44 -10.91
CA GLY A 32 17.82 -0.67 -9.79
C GLY A 32 17.45 0.81 -9.82
N GLN A 33 16.80 1.28 -10.89
CA GLN A 33 16.26 2.64 -10.95
C GLN A 33 15.11 2.78 -9.94
N THR A 34 15.09 3.89 -9.21
CA THR A 34 13.98 4.25 -8.33
C THR A 34 13.15 5.35 -8.97
N ARG A 35 11.82 5.18 -9.00
CA ARG A 35 10.85 6.21 -9.37
C ARG A 35 10.04 6.57 -8.14
N ARG A 36 9.95 7.86 -7.82
CA ARG A 36 9.14 8.36 -6.71
C ARG A 36 7.96 9.14 -7.29
N HIS A 37 6.77 8.88 -6.78
CA HIS A 37 5.54 9.56 -7.16
C HIS A 37 4.89 10.14 -5.91
N GLY A 38 4.61 11.45 -5.92
CA GLY A 38 3.91 12.11 -4.83
C GLY A 38 2.45 11.65 -4.76
N LEU A 39 1.86 11.66 -3.56
CA LEU A 39 0.45 11.33 -3.33
C LEU A 39 -0.40 12.57 -3.06
N ASP A 40 0.22 13.72 -2.78
CA ASP A 40 -0.51 14.95 -2.51
C ASP A 40 -1.26 15.47 -3.74
N GLY A 41 -2.58 15.61 -3.59
CA GLY A 41 -3.49 15.97 -4.68
C GLY A 41 -3.67 14.88 -5.75
N CYS A 42 -3.24 13.65 -5.51
CA CYS A 42 -3.42 12.55 -6.45
C CYS A 42 -4.84 11.97 -6.41
N ALA A 43 -5.46 11.89 -7.59
CA ALA A 43 -6.63 11.09 -7.83
C ALA A 43 -6.21 9.62 -7.96
N VAL A 44 -6.98 8.73 -7.32
CA VAL A 44 -6.72 7.29 -7.31
C VAL A 44 -7.85 6.61 -8.07
N LEU A 45 -7.50 5.83 -9.09
CA LEU A 45 -8.44 5.04 -9.87
C LEU A 45 -8.01 3.57 -9.85
N SER A 46 -8.90 2.69 -9.38
CA SER A 46 -8.71 1.24 -9.39
C SER A 46 -9.69 0.61 -10.38
N VAL A 47 -9.18 -0.12 -11.36
CA VAL A 47 -9.97 -0.76 -12.43
C VAL A 47 -9.38 -2.11 -12.81
N ASP A 48 -10.22 -2.99 -13.35
CA ASP A 48 -9.74 -4.18 -14.05
C ASP A 48 -9.23 -3.80 -15.45
N ALA A 49 -8.16 -4.46 -15.86
CA ALA A 49 -7.51 -4.22 -17.14
C ALA A 49 -6.98 -5.51 -17.77
N THR A 50 -6.47 -5.40 -19.00
CA THR A 50 -5.73 -6.45 -19.68
C THR A 50 -4.29 -6.05 -19.93
N CYS A 51 -3.39 -7.00 -19.72
CA CYS A 51 -2.00 -6.92 -20.14
C CYS A 51 -1.62 -8.23 -20.80
N ARG A 52 -1.16 -8.19 -22.06
CA ARG A 52 -0.76 -9.40 -22.82
C ARG A 52 -1.84 -10.49 -22.83
N ARG A 53 -3.10 -10.08 -23.04
CA ARG A 53 -4.30 -10.96 -23.03
C ARG A 53 -4.59 -11.64 -21.69
N ARG A 54 -4.08 -11.11 -20.58
CA ARG A 54 -4.39 -11.59 -19.24
C ARG A 54 -5.04 -10.50 -18.42
N PHE A 55 -6.00 -10.88 -17.57
CA PHE A 55 -6.61 -9.97 -16.62
C PHE A 55 -5.61 -9.55 -15.55
N VAL A 56 -5.58 -8.25 -15.27
CA VAL A 56 -4.81 -7.66 -14.19
C VAL A 56 -5.68 -6.64 -13.46
N LYS A 57 -5.43 -6.45 -12.17
CA LYS A 57 -5.92 -5.26 -11.48
C LYS A 57 -4.96 -4.12 -11.79
N MET A 58 -5.50 -2.93 -12.05
CA MET A 58 -4.74 -1.75 -12.40
C MET A 58 -5.10 -0.60 -11.47
N LEU A 59 -4.07 0.01 -10.89
CA LEU A 59 -4.16 1.21 -10.07
C LEU A 59 -3.50 2.35 -10.84
N ILE A 60 -4.23 3.43 -11.03
CA ILE A 60 -3.75 4.65 -11.67
C ILE A 60 -3.73 5.75 -10.61
N LEU A 61 -2.58 6.39 -10.46
CA LEU A 61 -2.39 7.58 -9.65
C LEU A 61 -2.14 8.73 -10.62
N GLU A 62 -3.04 9.70 -10.63
CA GLU A 62 -2.97 10.88 -11.48
C GLU A 62 -2.99 12.11 -10.60
N ARG A 63 -1.94 12.93 -10.66
CA ARG A 63 -1.96 14.21 -9.97
C ARG A 63 -2.96 15.13 -10.65
N ALA A 64 -3.97 15.58 -9.91
CA ALA A 64 -4.89 16.57 -10.42
C ALA A 64 -4.15 17.91 -10.52
N GLU A 65 -3.59 18.23 -11.67
CA GLU A 65 -2.98 19.54 -11.87
C GLU A 65 -4.06 20.61 -11.73
N ALA A 66 -3.84 21.49 -10.75
CA ALA A 66 -4.63 22.70 -10.58
C ALA A 66 -4.33 23.66 -11.74
N ASN A 67 -5.04 23.52 -12.85
CA ASN A 67 -5.37 24.61 -13.79
C ASN A 67 -4.24 25.47 -14.39
N VAL A 68 -2.99 25.02 -14.53
CA VAL A 68 -1.94 25.86 -15.15
C VAL A 68 -1.25 25.18 -16.33
N SER A 69 -1.68 25.63 -17.52
CA SER A 69 -0.98 25.57 -18.81
C SER A 69 -0.96 24.23 -19.57
N ARG A 70 -1.50 24.30 -20.79
CA ARG A 70 -1.75 23.26 -21.81
C ARG A 70 -0.54 22.43 -22.30
N PHE A 71 0.60 22.47 -21.63
CA PHE A 71 1.81 21.79 -22.11
C PHE A 71 2.65 21.30 -20.92
N VAL A 72 2.27 20.17 -20.32
CA VAL A 72 3.09 19.06 -19.81
C VAL A 72 2.09 18.13 -19.10
N VAL A 73 1.79 16.98 -19.69
CA VAL A 73 1.15 15.86 -18.97
C VAL A 73 2.28 14.91 -18.67
N GLU A 74 2.59 14.58 -17.41
CA GLU A 74 3.26 13.28 -17.11
C GLU A 74 3.47 12.91 -15.63
N ASP A 75 2.83 13.53 -14.62
CA ASP A 75 2.85 12.94 -13.27
C ASP A 75 1.71 11.92 -13.10
N ARG A 76 1.78 10.85 -13.90
CA ARG A 76 0.88 9.69 -13.83
C ARG A 76 1.69 8.45 -13.53
N LEU A 77 1.30 7.74 -12.48
CA LEU A 77 1.84 6.42 -12.16
C LEU A 77 0.77 5.35 -12.39
N THR A 78 1.06 4.36 -13.23
CA THR A 78 0.19 3.19 -13.41
C THR A 78 0.87 1.94 -12.86
N VAL A 79 0.19 1.24 -11.96
CA VAL A 79 0.69 0.03 -11.32
C VAL A 79 -0.29 -1.12 -11.54
N ILE A 80 0.21 -2.28 -11.94
CA ILE A 80 -0.60 -3.47 -12.19
C ILE A 80 -0.13 -4.67 -11.37
N THR A 81 -1.06 -5.59 -11.11
CA THR A 81 -0.72 -6.93 -10.60
C THR A 81 0.03 -7.75 -11.65
N PRO A 82 0.78 -8.81 -11.26
CA PRO A 82 1.55 -9.61 -12.21
C PRO A 82 0.65 -10.31 -13.23
N PRO A 83 0.83 -10.06 -14.54
CA PRO A 83 -0.03 -10.62 -15.57
C PRO A 83 0.07 -12.14 -15.64
N ASP A 84 1.22 -12.73 -15.34
CA ASP A 84 1.47 -14.18 -15.31
C ASP A 84 0.57 -14.94 -14.33
N ARG A 85 0.06 -14.26 -13.28
CA ARG A 85 -0.92 -14.82 -12.33
C ARG A 85 -2.38 -14.57 -12.75
N GLY A 86 -2.59 -13.74 -13.76
CA GLY A 86 -3.91 -13.41 -14.30
C GLY A 86 -4.48 -14.51 -15.18
N ALA A 87 -5.81 -14.67 -15.12
CA ALA A 87 -6.55 -15.49 -16.07
C ALA A 87 -6.47 -14.91 -17.49
N ILE A 88 -6.58 -15.76 -18.51
CA ILE A 88 -6.62 -15.32 -19.91
C ILE A 88 -7.93 -14.56 -20.15
N ALA A 89 -7.81 -13.34 -20.66
CA ALA A 89 -8.97 -12.52 -20.99
C ALA A 89 -9.64 -13.02 -22.28
N PRO A 90 -10.95 -13.32 -22.27
CA PRO A 90 -11.68 -13.68 -23.48
C PRO A 90 -11.64 -12.52 -24.47
N GLY A 91 -11.51 -12.82 -25.76
CA GLY A 91 -11.48 -11.79 -26.82
C GLY A 91 -12.77 -10.96 -26.95
N VAL A 92 -13.84 -11.33 -26.23
CA VAL A 92 -15.13 -10.63 -26.20
C VAL A 92 -15.26 -9.63 -25.05
N VAL A 93 -14.35 -9.66 -24.06
CA VAL A 93 -14.42 -8.77 -22.90
C VAL A 93 -13.74 -7.44 -23.24
N ARG A 94 -14.51 -6.35 -23.21
CA ARG A 94 -14.00 -4.99 -23.35
C ARG A 94 -13.62 -4.46 -21.97
N VAL A 95 -12.35 -4.62 -21.60
CA VAL A 95 -11.73 -3.95 -20.45
C VAL A 95 -10.58 -3.07 -20.93
N SER A 96 -10.19 -2.10 -20.10
CA SER A 96 -9.06 -1.22 -20.37
C SER A 96 -7.78 -2.02 -20.62
N THR A 97 -6.91 -1.54 -21.50
CA THR A 97 -5.58 -2.12 -21.69
C THR A 97 -4.60 -1.40 -20.77
N ALA A 98 -3.82 -2.15 -19.99
CA ALA A 98 -2.75 -1.58 -19.20
C ALA A 98 -1.72 -0.90 -20.12
N PRO A 99 -1.27 0.33 -19.79
CA PRO A 99 -0.33 1.05 -20.64
C PRO A 99 1.03 0.34 -20.63
N HIS A 100 1.83 0.62 -21.67
CA HIS A 100 3.08 -0.11 -21.93
C HIS A 100 4.19 0.18 -20.89
N ASP A 101 4.08 1.31 -20.21
CA ASP A 101 4.95 1.81 -19.15
C ASP A 101 4.43 1.49 -17.74
N ALA A 102 3.31 0.75 -17.63
CA ALA A 102 2.80 0.31 -16.33
C ALA A 102 3.86 -0.51 -15.58
N VAL A 103 3.95 -0.29 -14.27
CA VAL A 103 4.88 -1.03 -13.41
C VAL A 103 4.16 -2.23 -12.80
N VAL A 104 4.81 -3.39 -12.78
CA VAL A 104 4.28 -4.59 -12.12
C VAL A 104 4.79 -4.63 -10.68
N ILE A 105 3.88 -4.76 -9.71
CA ILE A 105 4.23 -5.11 -8.32
C ILE A 105 3.56 -6.41 -7.92
N GLU A 106 3.97 -7.00 -6.80
CA GLU A 106 3.37 -8.23 -6.30
C GLU A 106 1.89 -8.01 -5.90
N THR A 107 1.07 -9.06 -6.04
CA THR A 107 -0.38 -8.97 -5.82
C THR A 107 -0.73 -8.49 -4.41
N GLU A 108 -0.04 -9.01 -3.39
CA GLU A 108 -0.28 -8.63 -1.99
C GLU A 108 0.04 -7.14 -1.76
N ASP A 109 1.20 -6.69 -2.23
CA ASP A 109 1.61 -5.28 -2.15
C ASP A 109 0.61 -4.35 -2.86
N TRP A 110 0.10 -4.78 -4.03
CA TRP A 110 -0.91 -4.04 -4.77
C TRP A 110 -2.21 -3.90 -3.99
N GLU A 111 -2.68 -4.98 -3.35
CA GLU A 111 -3.93 -4.97 -2.58
C GLU A 111 -3.82 -4.08 -1.34
N ILE A 112 -2.67 -4.10 -0.67
CA ILE A 112 -2.39 -3.23 0.48
C ILE A 112 -2.41 -1.76 0.04
N LEU A 113 -1.67 -1.43 -1.03
CA LEU A 113 -1.58 -0.07 -1.56
C LEU A 113 -2.95 0.44 -2.01
N ALA A 114 -3.66 -0.35 -2.82
CA ALA A 114 -4.96 0.03 -3.38
C ALA A 114 -5.99 0.24 -2.27
N ALA A 115 -6.07 -0.65 -1.28
CA ALA A 115 -7.00 -0.51 -0.15
C ALA A 115 -6.75 0.79 0.64
N TRP A 116 -5.49 1.11 0.94
CA TRP A 116 -5.16 2.32 1.69
C TRP A 116 -5.43 3.60 0.90
N LEU A 117 -5.01 3.65 -0.38
CA LEU A 117 -5.22 4.82 -1.23
C LEU A 117 -6.70 5.07 -1.53
N THR A 118 -7.47 4.03 -1.83
CA THR A 118 -8.93 4.16 -2.04
C THR A 118 -9.69 4.46 -0.74
N GLY A 119 -9.14 4.07 0.41
CA GLY A 119 -9.61 4.48 1.75
C GLY A 119 -9.22 5.91 2.16
N GLY A 120 -8.59 6.68 1.27
CA GLY A 120 -8.22 8.08 1.50
C GLY A 120 -6.88 8.31 2.21
N GLY A 121 -6.05 7.27 2.34
CA GLY A 121 -4.66 7.40 2.80
C GLY A 121 -4.48 7.73 4.29
N ARG A 122 -5.52 7.60 5.12
CA ARG A 122 -5.46 8.02 6.53
C ARG A 122 -5.12 6.84 7.45
N LEU A 123 -3.95 6.87 8.08
CA LEU A 123 -3.54 5.84 9.05
C LEU A 123 -4.52 5.70 10.24
N ALA A 124 -5.05 6.82 10.75
CA ALA A 124 -5.97 6.80 11.89
C ALA A 124 -7.33 6.15 11.57
N ALA A 125 -7.67 5.97 10.29
CA ALA A 125 -8.88 5.27 9.87
C ALA A 125 -8.65 3.75 9.70
N CYS A 126 -7.41 3.29 9.77
CA CYS A 126 -7.06 1.89 9.62
C CYS A 126 -7.17 1.14 10.95
N SER A 127 -7.60 -0.11 10.88
CA SER A 127 -7.42 -1.08 11.97
C SER A 127 -5.94 -1.43 12.17
N VAL A 128 -5.60 -1.98 13.34
CA VAL A 128 -4.21 -2.46 13.61
C VAL A 128 -3.78 -3.53 12.60
N ALA A 129 -4.70 -4.36 12.12
CA ALA A 129 -4.41 -5.36 11.09
C ALA A 129 -4.09 -4.72 9.72
N GLU A 130 -4.78 -3.64 9.35
CA GLU A 130 -4.48 -2.87 8.14
C GLU A 130 -3.15 -2.13 8.25
N LEU A 131 -2.88 -1.52 9.41
CA LEU A 131 -1.60 -0.88 9.71
C LEU A 131 -0.44 -1.88 9.65
N ALA A 132 -0.63 -3.10 10.17
CA ALA A 132 0.37 -4.16 10.09
C ALA A 132 0.69 -4.56 8.65
N ARG A 133 -0.33 -4.65 7.78
CA ARG A 133 -0.12 -4.91 6.35
C ARG A 133 0.59 -3.74 5.68
N LEU A 134 0.17 -2.49 5.96
CA LEU A 134 0.83 -1.30 5.41
C LEU A 134 2.30 -1.21 5.81
N ALA A 135 2.63 -1.56 7.05
CA ALA A 135 4.01 -1.57 7.51
C ALA A 135 4.91 -2.48 6.66
N CYS A 136 4.40 -3.59 6.13
CA CYS A 136 5.17 -4.52 5.29
C CYS A 136 5.72 -3.88 4.00
N ILE A 137 5.01 -2.87 3.47
CA ILE A 137 5.41 -2.16 2.26
C ILE A 137 5.91 -0.74 2.53
N ALA A 138 5.98 -0.32 3.80
CA ALA A 138 6.39 1.02 4.18
C ALA A 138 7.90 1.23 4.07
N SER A 139 8.32 2.48 3.94
CA SER A 139 9.69 2.87 4.22
C SER A 139 9.98 2.68 5.72
N PRO A 140 11.25 2.49 6.12
CA PRO A 140 11.58 2.32 7.54
C PRO A 140 11.07 3.46 8.43
N GLN A 141 11.19 4.71 7.96
CA GLN A 141 10.74 5.88 8.70
C GLN A 141 9.21 5.92 8.83
N PHE A 142 8.50 5.57 7.76
CA PHE A 142 7.03 5.57 7.79
C PHE A 142 6.48 4.41 8.62
N ALA A 143 7.17 3.27 8.65
CA ALA A 143 6.83 2.14 9.52
C ALA A 143 6.84 2.53 11.01
N VAL A 144 7.78 3.36 11.45
CA VAL A 144 7.80 3.90 12.83
C VAL A 144 6.51 4.67 13.12
N VAL A 145 6.08 5.56 12.21
CA VAL A 145 4.83 6.33 12.35
C VAL A 145 3.61 5.41 12.38
N ILE A 146 3.56 4.40 11.51
CA ILE A 146 2.51 3.37 11.52
C ILE A 146 2.44 2.70 12.90
N GLY A 147 3.59 2.37 13.49
CA GLY A 147 3.70 1.82 14.84
C GLY A 147 3.11 2.72 15.93
N GLU A 148 3.41 4.01 15.89
CA GLU A 148 2.88 4.98 16.85
C GLU A 148 1.34 5.08 16.77
N VAL A 149 0.80 5.10 15.55
CA VAL A 149 -0.66 5.14 15.33
C VAL A 149 -1.30 3.82 15.77
N ALA A 150 -0.68 2.68 15.47
CA ALA A 150 -1.15 1.38 15.92
C ALA A 150 -1.21 1.28 17.45
N ALA A 151 -0.20 1.81 18.16
CA ALA A 151 -0.21 1.90 19.61
C ALA A 151 -1.35 2.77 20.13
N ALA A 152 -1.56 3.96 19.55
CA ALA A 152 -2.65 4.85 19.95
C ALA A 152 -4.02 4.15 19.83
N ILE A 153 -4.28 3.52 18.69
CA ILE A 153 -5.52 2.78 18.43
C ILE A 153 -5.68 1.60 19.39
N ALA A 154 -4.61 0.84 19.64
CA ALA A 154 -4.65 -0.30 20.54
C ALA A 154 -4.93 0.12 21.99
N ILE A 155 -4.30 1.21 22.46
CA ILE A 155 -4.53 1.77 23.80
C ILE A 155 -5.99 2.23 23.95
N ASP A 156 -6.50 2.98 22.97
CA ASP A 156 -7.89 3.45 22.98
C ASP A 156 -8.87 2.27 23.02
N ALA A 157 -8.62 1.22 22.25
CA ALA A 157 -9.44 0.02 22.22
C ALA A 157 -9.45 -0.73 23.57
N VAL A 158 -8.30 -0.83 24.24
CA VAL A 158 -8.18 -1.44 25.58
C VAL A 158 -8.96 -0.60 26.60
N TRP A 159 -8.78 0.74 26.60
CA TRP A 159 -9.45 1.62 27.54
C TRP A 159 -10.97 1.65 27.38
N GLN A 160 -11.49 1.60 26.15
CA GLN A 160 -12.93 1.49 25.91
C GLN A 160 -13.54 0.19 26.47
N ARG A 161 -12.70 -0.83 26.75
CA ARG A 161 -13.13 -2.14 27.26
C ARG A 161 -12.93 -2.30 28.76
N GLU A 162 -12.24 -1.40 29.46
CA GLU A 162 -12.10 -1.37 30.92
C GLU A 162 -13.43 -1.01 31.62
N GLY A 163 -14.40 -1.92 31.54
CA GLY A 163 -15.61 -1.94 32.36
C GLY A 163 -15.55 -3.12 33.34
N PRO A 164 -16.22 -3.05 34.51
CA PRO A 164 -16.04 -3.98 35.64
C PRO A 164 -16.40 -5.46 35.37
N LEU A 165 -16.93 -5.79 34.19
CA LEU A 165 -17.39 -7.13 33.82
C LEU A 165 -16.77 -7.67 32.52
N ARG A 166 -15.75 -7.02 31.96
CA ARG A 166 -15.13 -7.46 30.70
C ARG A 166 -13.71 -7.97 30.96
N GLY A 167 -13.48 -9.26 30.75
CA GLY A 167 -12.14 -9.84 30.58
C GLY A 167 -11.52 -9.31 29.28
N GLY A 168 -11.12 -8.04 29.27
CA GLY A 168 -10.74 -7.31 28.07
C GLY A 168 -9.45 -7.84 27.44
N ASN A 169 -9.42 -7.87 26.10
CA ASN A 169 -8.20 -8.07 25.32
C ASN A 169 -7.09 -7.17 25.88
N THR A 170 -5.92 -7.76 26.08
CA THR A 170 -4.72 -7.03 26.48
C THR A 170 -4.24 -6.14 25.32
N LEU A 171 -3.33 -5.22 25.64
CA LEU A 171 -2.61 -4.46 24.62
C LEU A 171 -1.85 -5.40 23.67
N GLU A 172 -1.28 -6.48 24.21
CA GLU A 172 -0.56 -7.49 23.43
C GLU A 172 -1.49 -8.17 22.41
N ASP A 173 -2.68 -8.58 22.83
CA ASP A 173 -3.71 -9.15 21.94
C ASP A 173 -4.10 -8.16 20.83
N SER A 174 -4.18 -6.88 21.17
CA SER A 174 -4.55 -5.82 20.22
C SER A 174 -3.46 -5.55 19.18
N LEU A 175 -2.18 -5.76 19.54
CA LEU A 175 -1.03 -5.61 18.65
C LEU A 175 -0.62 -6.91 17.94
N TRP A 176 -1.30 -8.03 18.21
CA TRP A 176 -1.01 -9.32 17.59
C TRP A 176 -0.83 -9.29 16.06
N PRO A 177 -1.68 -8.57 15.27
CA PRO A 177 -1.47 -8.50 13.82
C PRO A 177 -0.10 -7.93 13.43
N LEU A 178 0.40 -6.97 14.20
CA LEU A 178 1.71 -6.35 13.99
C LEU A 178 2.84 -7.30 14.38
N GLN A 179 2.65 -8.11 15.43
CA GLN A 179 3.58 -9.18 15.79
C GLN A 179 3.72 -10.23 14.68
N GLU A 180 2.62 -10.66 14.06
CA GLU A 180 2.69 -11.60 12.94
C GLU A 180 3.31 -11.01 11.68
N ALA A 181 3.05 -9.73 11.42
CA ALA A 181 3.70 -9.03 10.31
C ALA A 181 5.22 -8.91 10.53
N ALA A 182 5.65 -8.58 11.77
CA ALA A 182 7.06 -8.43 12.13
C ALA A 182 7.91 -9.68 11.91
N ARG A 183 7.32 -10.88 11.99
CA ARG A 183 8.02 -12.14 11.67
C ARG A 183 8.39 -12.29 10.19
N ARG A 184 7.70 -11.56 9.31
CA ARG A 184 7.81 -11.67 7.86
C ARG A 184 8.41 -10.43 7.20
N SER A 185 8.36 -9.28 7.89
CA SER A 185 8.84 -8.00 7.37
C SER A 185 9.65 -7.25 8.42
N PRO A 186 10.88 -6.82 8.11
CA PRO A 186 11.67 -5.97 9.01
C PRO A 186 11.01 -4.61 9.24
N GLN A 187 10.28 -4.07 8.26
CA GLN A 187 9.56 -2.81 8.42
C GLN A 187 8.39 -2.96 9.39
N ALA A 188 7.66 -4.07 9.34
CA ALA A 188 6.65 -4.38 10.35
C ALA A 188 7.26 -4.58 11.75
N ALA A 189 8.50 -5.09 11.84
CA ALA A 189 9.22 -5.17 13.12
C ALA A 189 9.57 -3.78 13.68
N GLU A 190 10.00 -2.83 12.84
CA GLU A 190 10.20 -1.44 13.25
C GLU A 190 8.89 -0.80 13.75
N ALA A 191 7.78 -1.02 13.04
CA ALA A 191 6.47 -0.57 13.47
C ALA A 191 6.09 -1.17 14.82
N LEU A 192 6.35 -2.47 15.05
CA LEU A 192 6.07 -3.13 16.33
C LEU A 192 6.91 -2.54 17.47
N LEU A 193 8.22 -2.35 17.26
CA LEU A 193 9.10 -1.76 18.27
C LEU A 193 8.66 -0.35 18.64
N SER A 194 8.32 0.46 17.64
CA SER A 194 7.74 1.80 17.83
C SER A 194 6.44 1.74 18.64
N ALA A 195 5.53 0.82 18.28
CA ALA A 195 4.26 0.65 18.98
C ALA A 195 4.44 0.29 20.46
N LEU A 196 5.31 -0.67 20.75
CA LEU A 196 5.62 -1.11 22.12
C LEU A 196 6.29 0.00 22.93
N SER A 197 7.25 0.71 22.33
CA SER A 197 7.90 1.88 22.93
C SER A 197 6.86 2.94 23.29
N ARG A 198 5.99 3.31 22.35
CA ARG A 198 4.93 4.29 22.56
C ARG A 198 3.96 3.89 23.67
N ALA A 199 3.55 2.63 23.70
CA ALA A 199 2.62 2.14 24.70
C ALA A 199 3.23 2.05 26.11
N SER A 200 4.53 1.79 26.22
CA SER A 200 5.23 1.81 27.52
C SER A 200 5.24 3.21 28.17
N VAL A 201 5.18 4.26 27.35
CA VAL A 201 5.22 5.66 27.78
C VAL A 201 3.82 6.27 27.95
N ALA A 202 2.72 5.53 27.75
CA ALA A 202 1.34 6.05 27.80
C ALA A 202 0.68 5.98 29.20
N PRO A 203 1.32 6.48 30.26
CA PRO A 203 1.20 5.95 31.60
C PRO A 203 -0.07 6.49 32.26
N ARG A 204 -1.09 5.65 32.50
CA ARG A 204 -2.08 5.78 33.60
C ARG A 204 -2.70 7.18 33.85
N ALA A 205 -2.67 8.10 32.87
CA ALA A 205 -2.84 9.54 33.11
C ALA A 205 -4.29 9.95 33.42
N ARG A 206 -5.26 9.06 33.18
CA ARG A 206 -6.68 9.29 33.53
C ARG A 206 -7.12 8.68 34.86
N ARG A 207 -6.26 7.95 35.59
CA ARG A 207 -6.62 7.41 36.92
C ARG A 207 -6.59 8.46 38.04
N ARG A 208 -6.18 9.70 37.78
CA ARG A 208 -6.03 10.78 38.76
C ARG A 208 -7.08 11.90 38.69
N THR A 209 -8.08 11.80 37.80
CA THR A 209 -9.12 12.84 37.63
C THR A 209 -10.54 12.35 37.95
N ARG A 210 -10.68 11.33 38.80
CA ARG A 210 -11.94 11.01 39.47
C ARG A 210 -11.77 11.11 40.97
#